data_AF-A0A7V9GW62-F1
#
_entry.id   AF-A0A7V9GW62-F1
#
_cell.length_a   1.000
_cell.length_b   1.000
_cell.length_c   1.000
_cell.angle_alpha   90.00
_cell.angle_beta   90.00
_cell.angle_gamma   90.00
#
_symmetry.space_group_name_H-M   'P 1'
#
loop_
_entity.id
_entity.type
_entity.pdbx_description
1 polymer ?
#
loop_
_entity_poly.entity_id
_entity_poly.type
_entity_poly.pdbx_seq_one_letter_code
_entity_poly.pdbx_strand_id
1 'polypeptide(L)'
;MNALVGVDDRPWIVALRAIIGTAGYLTGIAVMGVAIGTLLHNTAAAISTLVGLVFLLPGLGQLLLPSSWQEGALKYLPPSAQESFISVPDVPGQLSTGAGVAVFAAWVVIPLLAAAVALKRRNA
;
A
#
# COMPACT_ATOMS: atom_id res chain seq x y z
N MET A 1 -30.11 5.05 -15.04
CA MET A 1 -29.26 5.04 -16.25
C MET A 1 -28.95 6.49 -16.61
N ASN A 2 -27.66 6.82 -16.81
CA ASN A 2 -27.17 8.01 -17.54
C ASN A 2 -26.78 9.28 -16.76
N ALA A 3 -26.04 9.16 -15.65
CA ALA A 3 -25.20 10.25 -15.15
C ALA A 3 -23.68 10.00 -15.36
N LEU A 4 -23.30 8.93 -16.07
CA LEU A 4 -21.90 8.47 -16.20
C LEU A 4 -21.23 8.85 -17.55
N VAL A 5 -21.85 9.69 -18.37
CA VAL A 5 -21.29 10.12 -19.68
C VAL A 5 -20.52 11.46 -19.57
N GLY A 6 -20.16 11.86 -18.35
CA GLY A 6 -19.28 13.01 -18.08
C GLY A 6 -17.91 12.62 -17.50
N VAL A 7 -17.49 11.36 -17.65
CA VAL A 7 -16.16 10.89 -17.22
C VAL A 7 -15.18 11.16 -18.37
N ASP A 8 -14.56 12.35 -18.31
CA ASP A 8 -13.39 12.82 -19.06
C ASP A 8 -13.37 12.63 -20.59
N ASP A 9 -13.33 13.75 -21.33
CA ASP A 9 -13.04 13.81 -22.77
C ASP A 9 -11.62 13.31 -23.15
N ARG A 10 -10.87 12.75 -22.20
CA ARG A 10 -9.45 12.35 -22.31
C ARG A 10 -9.21 10.96 -21.66
N PRO A 11 -9.76 9.88 -22.21
CA PRO A 11 -9.69 8.53 -21.62
C PRO A 11 -8.26 8.02 -21.39
N TRP A 12 -7.30 8.51 -22.17
CA TRP A 12 -5.88 8.17 -22.03
C TRP A 12 -5.23 8.75 -20.77
N ILE A 13 -5.71 9.88 -20.22
CA ILE A 13 -5.15 10.49 -19.00
C ILE A 13 -5.49 9.62 -17.79
N VAL A 14 -6.74 9.17 -17.71
CA VAL A 14 -7.23 8.25 -16.67
C VAL A 14 -6.46 6.93 -16.72
N ALA A 15 -6.27 6.38 -17.92
CA ALA A 15 -5.48 5.17 -18.11
C ALA A 15 -4.02 5.37 -17.67
N LEU A 16 -3.37 6.48 -18.06
CA LEU A 16 -1.98 6.77 -17.67
C LEU A 16 -1.83 6.87 -16.15
N ARG A 17 -2.77 7.55 -15.49
CA ARG A 17 -2.77 7.70 -14.03
C ARG A 17 -2.94 6.36 -13.32
N ALA A 18 -3.86 5.50 -13.78
CA ALA A 18 -4.06 4.17 -13.24
C ALA A 18 -2.82 3.27 -13.44
N ILE A 19 -2.19 3.33 -14.61
CA ILE A 19 -0.95 2.60 -14.91
C ILE A 19 0.18 3.04 -14.00
N ILE A 20 0.41 4.35 -13.87
CA ILE A 20 1.48 4.90 -13.02
C ILE A 20 1.22 4.56 -11.54
N GLY A 21 -0.02 4.67 -11.06
CA GLY A 21 -0.40 4.29 -9.70
C GLY A 21 -0.15 2.81 -9.42
N THR A 22 -0.54 1.93 -10.35
CA THR A 22 -0.34 0.48 -10.23
C THR A 22 1.15 0.10 -10.28
N ALA A 23 1.90 0.68 -11.21
CA ALA A 23 3.34 0.45 -11.33
C ALA A 23 4.10 0.92 -10.08
N GLY A 24 3.71 2.08 -9.52
CA GLY A 24 4.27 2.59 -8.27
C GLY A 24 3.96 1.67 -7.08
N TYR A 25 2.73 1.15 -7.00
CA TYR A 25 2.35 0.18 -5.98
C TYR A 25 3.18 -1.11 -6.05
N LEU A 26 3.27 -1.73 -7.24
CA LEU A 26 4.04 -2.97 -7.41
C LEU A 26 5.53 -2.78 -7.10
N THR A 27 6.09 -1.63 -7.50
CA THR A 27 7.47 -1.27 -7.17
C THR A 27 7.66 -1.15 -5.65
N GLY A 28 6.74 -0.48 -4.95
CA GLY A 28 6.79 -0.36 -3.49
C GLY A 28 6.71 -1.72 -2.78
N ILE A 29 5.81 -2.60 -3.22
CA ILE A 29 5.70 -3.96 -2.69
C ILE A 29 6.98 -4.78 -2.93
N ALA A 30 7.59 -4.66 -4.10
CA ALA A 30 8.87 -5.32 -4.39
C ALA A 30 9.99 -4.82 -3.46
N VAL A 31 10.09 -3.50 -3.25
CA VAL A 31 11.07 -2.90 -2.32
C VAL A 31 10.85 -3.37 -0.88
N MET A 32 9.60 -3.44 -0.42
CA MET A 32 9.27 -4.00 0.89
C MET A 32 9.70 -5.47 1.01
N GLY A 33 9.42 -6.29 0.00
CA GLY A 33 9.84 -7.68 -0.04
C GLY A 33 11.37 -7.84 0.06
N VAL A 34 12.12 -7.00 -0.66
CA VAL A 34 13.59 -6.98 -0.58
C VAL A 34 14.06 -6.56 0.81
N ALA A 35 13.53 -5.47 1.36
CA ALA A 35 13.90 -4.99 2.69
C ALA A 35 13.65 -6.07 3.77
N ILE A 36 12.44 -6.64 3.79
CA ILE A 36 12.07 -7.72 4.70
C ILE A 36 12.99 -8.94 4.50
N GLY A 37 13.26 -9.34 3.25
CA GLY A 37 14.18 -10.43 2.93
C GLY A 37 15.59 -10.22 3.46
N THR A 38 16.12 -9.00 3.33
CA THR A 38 17.44 -8.64 3.87
C THR A 38 17.48 -8.65 5.41
N LEU A 39 16.37 -8.32 6.08
CA LEU A 39 16.24 -8.41 7.54
C LEU A 39 16.18 -9.86 8.03
N LEU A 40 15.36 -10.69 7.38
CA LEU A 40 15.06 -12.06 7.83
C LEU A 40 16.08 -13.12 7.38
N HIS A 41 16.95 -12.84 6.40
CA HIS A 41 17.89 -13.81 5.80
C HIS A 41 17.24 -15.09 5.25
N ASN A 42 15.92 -15.08 5.05
CA ASN A 42 15.17 -16.23 4.61
C ASN A 42 14.03 -15.76 3.68
N THR A 43 14.10 -16.18 2.41
CA THR A 43 13.12 -15.84 1.37
C THR A 43 11.72 -16.34 1.71
N ALA A 44 11.60 -17.53 2.30
CA ALA A 44 10.30 -18.09 2.71
C ALA A 44 9.67 -17.28 3.84
N ALA A 45 10.49 -16.85 4.82
CA ALA A 45 10.02 -16.00 5.91
C ALA A 45 9.62 -14.62 5.39
N ALA A 46 10.38 -14.05 4.45
CA ALA A 46 10.10 -12.75 3.85
C ALA A 46 8.77 -12.72 3.09
N ILE A 47 8.53 -13.71 2.23
CA ILE A 47 7.26 -13.83 1.48
C ILE A 47 6.10 -14.04 2.46
N SER A 48 6.27 -14.92 3.45
CA SER A 48 5.23 -15.20 4.46
C SER A 48 4.87 -13.95 5.27
N THR A 49 5.86 -13.15 5.67
CA THR A 49 5.63 -11.87 6.35
C THR A 49 4.93 -10.86 5.45
N LEU A 50 5.35 -10.73 4.20
CA LEU A 50 4.73 -9.79 3.26
C LEU A 50 3.27 -10.17 2.98
N VAL A 51 3.00 -11.44 2.70
CA VAL A 51 1.65 -11.96 2.50
C VAL A 51 0.81 -11.79 3.77
N GLY A 52 1.37 -12.11 4.94
CA GLY A 52 0.70 -11.90 6.21
C GLY A 52 0.35 -10.43 6.47
N LEU A 53 1.26 -9.52 6.16
CA LEU A 53 1.04 -8.09 6.32
C LEU A 53 -0.04 -7.55 5.37
N VAL A 54 -0.03 -7.97 4.11
CA VAL A 54 -0.94 -7.44 3.08
C VAL A 54 -2.32 -8.10 3.14
N PHE A 55 -2.40 -9.39 3.47
CA PHE A 55 -3.65 -10.17 3.45
C PHE A 55 -4.20 -10.50 4.83
N LEU A 56 -3.34 -10.98 5.75
CA LEU A 56 -3.82 -11.38 7.08
C LEU A 56 -4.10 -10.17 7.96
N LEU A 57 -3.26 -9.14 7.93
CA LEU A 57 -3.42 -7.96 8.78
C LEU A 57 -4.77 -7.24 8.58
N PRO A 58 -5.23 -6.93 7.35
CA PRO A 58 -6.56 -6.32 7.18
C PRO A 58 -7.69 -7.27 7.57
N GLY A 59 -7.59 -8.57 7.27
CA GLY A 59 -8.62 -9.56 7.63
C GLY A 59 -8.75 -9.77 9.14
N LEU A 60 -7.62 -9.86 9.84
CA LEU A 60 -7.59 -9.89 11.31
C LEU A 60 -8.05 -8.57 11.90
N GLY A 61 -7.75 -7.44 11.24
CA GLY A 61 -8.19 -6.12 11.66
C GLY A 61 -9.72 -6.01 11.66
N GLN A 62 -10.38 -6.49 10.61
CA GLN A 62 -11.84 -6.52 10.51
C GLN A 62 -12.48 -7.45 11.54
N LEU A 63 -11.82 -8.56 11.89
CA LEU A 63 -12.35 -9.55 12.82
C LEU A 63 -12.15 -9.17 14.30
N LEU A 64 -11.02 -8.53 14.62
CA LEU A 64 -10.58 -8.30 16.00
C LEU A 64 -10.77 -6.87 16.49
N LEU A 65 -10.84 -5.86 15.60
CA LEU A 65 -11.05 -4.48 16.03
C LEU A 65 -12.53 -4.19 16.30
N PRO A 66 -12.87 -3.49 17.40
CA PRO A 66 -14.20 -2.92 17.59
C PRO A 66 -14.55 -1.95 16.46
N SER A 67 -15.82 -1.92 16.04
CA SER A 67 -16.32 -1.11 14.92
C SER A 67 -15.95 0.38 15.00
N SER A 68 -15.75 0.93 16.20
CA SER A 68 -15.33 2.32 16.41
C SER A 68 -13.88 2.62 16.03
N TRP A 69 -13.00 1.61 15.99
CA TRP A 69 -11.58 1.77 15.63
C TRP A 69 -11.28 1.32 14.20
N GLN A 70 -12.18 0.54 13.60
CA GLN A 70 -12.02 -0.01 12.25
C GLN A 70 -11.86 1.08 11.20
N GLU A 71 -12.74 2.09 11.20
CA GLU A 71 -12.69 3.18 10.20
C GLU A 71 -11.41 4.03 10.30
N GLY A 72 -10.88 4.21 11.52
CA GLY A 72 -9.67 4.99 11.76
C GLY A 72 -8.38 4.23 11.42
N ALA A 73 -8.29 2.95 11.81
CA ALA A 73 -7.06 2.17 11.69
C ALA A 73 -6.91 1.50 10.31
N LEU A 74 -8.00 0.97 9.74
CA LEU A 74 -7.95 0.25 8.46
C LEU A 74 -7.61 1.20 7.30
N LYS A 75 -8.00 2.47 7.40
CA LYS A 75 -7.75 3.51 6.40
C LYS A 75 -6.26 3.75 6.10
N TYR A 76 -5.37 3.51 7.08
CA TYR A 76 -3.92 3.70 6.93
C TYR A 76 -3.17 2.42 6.57
N LEU A 77 -3.87 1.31 6.36
CA LEU A 77 -3.23 0.07 5.93
C LEU A 77 -2.83 0.15 4.46
N PRO A 78 -1.74 -0.53 4.04
CA PRO A 78 -1.26 -0.50 2.67
C PRO A 78 -2.33 -0.85 1.62
N PRO A 79 -3.21 -1.87 1.84
CA PRO A 79 -4.26 -2.21 0.90
C PRO A 79 -5.32 -1.12 0.71
N SER A 80 -5.63 -0.36 1.76
CA SER A 80 -6.62 0.73 1.70
C SER A 80 -5.99 2.03 1.19
N ALA A 81 -4.73 2.28 1.49
CA ALA A 81 -3.99 3.42 0.98
C ALA A 81 -3.81 3.37 -0.55
N GLN A 82 -3.59 2.17 -1.13
CA GLN A 82 -3.46 2.00 -2.58
C GLN A 82 -4.74 2.30 -3.35
N GLU A 83 -5.90 1.94 -2.81
CA GLU A 83 -7.17 2.17 -3.48
C GLU A 83 -7.41 3.67 -3.69
N SER A 84 -6.88 4.51 -2.80
CA SER A 84 -7.03 5.97 -2.86
C SER A 84 -6.24 6.63 -4.00
N PHE A 85 -5.28 5.94 -4.62
CA PHE A 85 -4.51 6.46 -5.76
C PHE A 85 -4.56 5.60 -7.02
N ILE A 86 -5.12 4.39 -6.94
CA ILE A 86 -5.37 3.51 -8.10
C ILE A 86 -6.80 3.67 -8.62
N SER A 87 -7.78 3.93 -7.74
CA SER A 87 -9.19 4.06 -8.14
C SER A 87 -9.46 5.36 -8.91
N VAL A 88 -10.11 5.23 -10.07
CA VAL A 88 -10.70 6.34 -10.81
C VAL A 88 -12.12 5.91 -11.23
N PRO A 89 -13.19 6.53 -10.72
CA PRO A 89 -13.24 7.77 -9.92
C PRO A 89 -12.87 7.56 -8.43
N ASP A 90 -12.54 8.65 -7.74
CA ASP A 90 -12.32 8.64 -6.29
C ASP A 90 -13.57 8.12 -5.54
N VAL A 91 -13.36 7.16 -4.63
CA VAL A 91 -14.46 6.54 -3.87
C VAL A 91 -14.73 7.36 -2.60
N PRO A 92 -15.99 7.79 -2.33
CA PRO A 92 -16.34 8.50 -1.11
C PRO A 92 -15.97 7.70 0.15
N GLY A 93 -15.24 8.31 1.09
CA GLY A 93 -14.79 7.70 2.34
C GLY A 93 -13.29 7.33 2.40
N GLN A 94 -12.60 7.30 1.26
CA GLN A 94 -11.17 6.96 1.19
C GLN A 94 -10.24 8.12 1.60
N LEU A 95 -8.92 7.86 1.69
CA LEU A 95 -7.92 8.92 1.83
C LEU A 95 -7.95 9.78 0.57
N SER A 96 -7.58 11.07 0.67
CA SER A 96 -7.28 11.83 -0.55
C SER A 96 -6.12 11.16 -1.29
N THR A 97 -6.08 11.25 -2.63
CA THR A 97 -5.01 10.65 -3.44
C THR A 97 -3.62 11.00 -2.90
N GLY A 98 -3.41 12.26 -2.49
CA GLY A 98 -2.13 12.70 -1.92
C GLY A 98 -1.80 12.06 -0.58
N ALA A 99 -2.80 11.89 0.30
CA ALA A 99 -2.60 11.25 1.59
C ALA A 99 -2.35 9.73 1.45
N GLY A 100 -3.03 9.06 0.51
CA GLY A 100 -2.80 7.64 0.21
C GLY A 100 -1.36 7.38 -0.26
N VAL A 101 -0.85 8.22 -1.16
CA VAL A 101 0.55 8.14 -1.64
C VAL A 101 1.54 8.36 -0.49
N ALA A 102 1.32 9.35 0.38
CA ALA A 102 2.22 9.61 1.51
C ALA A 102 2.26 8.44 2.51
N VAL A 103 1.10 7.85 2.82
CA VAL A 103 0.99 6.69 3.72
C VAL A 103 1.68 5.47 3.11
N PHE A 104 1.46 5.21 1.83
CA PHE A 104 2.14 4.10 1.15
C PHE A 104 3.65 4.30 1.09
N ALA A 105 4.12 5.51 0.79
CA ALA A 105 5.54 5.84 0.80
C ALA A 105 6.17 5.61 2.19
N ALA A 106 5.48 5.98 3.28
CA ALA A 106 5.94 5.70 4.63
C ALA A 106 6.08 4.18 4.88
N TRP A 107 5.10 3.39 4.44
CA TRP A 107 5.13 1.93 4.54
C TRP A 107 6.27 1.27 3.75
N VAL A 108 6.77 1.91 2.69
CA VAL A 108 7.95 1.43 1.94
C VAL A 108 9.25 1.89 2.59
N VAL A 109 9.33 3.16 3.00
CA VAL A 109 10.56 3.78 3.52
C VAL A 109 10.94 3.21 4.89
N ILE A 110 9.99 2.95 5.78
CA ILE A 110 10.24 2.41 7.13
C ILE A 110 11.00 1.06 7.07
N PRO A 111 10.50 0.01 6.40
CA PRO A 111 11.20 -1.27 6.33
C PRO A 111 12.53 -1.16 5.58
N LEU A 112 12.61 -0.31 4.55
CA LEU A 112 13.85 -0.08 3.81
C LEU A 112 14.94 0.54 4.69
N LEU A 113 14.60 1.55 5.49
CA LEU A 113 15.53 2.16 6.45
C LEU A 113 15.92 1.17 7.54
N ALA A 114 14.97 0.38 8.06
CA ALA A 114 15.26 -0.65 9.04
C ALA A 114 16.26 -1.69 8.50
N ALA A 115 16.08 -2.13 7.25
CA ALA A 115 17.00 -3.02 6.56
C ALA A 115 18.39 -2.40 6.38
N ALA A 116 18.45 -1.16 5.91
CA ALA A 116 19.71 -0.44 5.71
C ALA A 116 20.50 -0.27 7.03
N VAL A 117 19.81 0.08 8.12
CA VAL A 117 20.42 0.22 9.45
C VAL A 117 20.91 -1.14 9.97
N ALA A 118 20.10 -2.20 9.85
CA ALA A 118 20.48 -3.55 10.27
C ALA A 118 21.73 -4.03 9.52
N LEU A 119 21.82 -3.76 8.22
CA LEU A 119 22.98 -4.11 7.39
C LEU A 119 24.23 -3.33 7.84
N LYS A 120 24.10 -2.03 8.09
CA LYS A 120 25.21 -1.18 8.55
C LYS A 120 25.73 -1.59 9.92
N ARG A 121 24.84 -1.97 10.85
CA ARG A 121 25.22 -2.47 12.18
C ARG A 121 25.91 -3.83 12.16
N ARG A 122 25.67 -4.64 11.11
CA ARG A 122 26.31 -5.94 10.95
C ARG A 122 27.71 -5.85 10.30
N ASN A 123 27.93 -4.81 9.50
CA ASN A 123 29.19 -4.55 8.81
C ASN A 123 30.15 -3.64 9.60
N ALA A 124 29.78 -3.24 10.82
CA ALA A 124 30.61 -2.49 11.76
C ALA A 124 30.96 -3.40 12.94
#